data_AF-A0A9N9J964-F1
#
_entry.id   AF-A0A9N9J964-F1
#
_cell.length_a   1.000
_cell.length_b   1.000
_cell.length_c   1.000
_cell.angle_alpha   90.00
_cell.angle_beta   90.00
_cell.angle_gamma   90.00
#
_symmetry.space_group_name_H-M   'P 1'
#
loop_
_entity.id
_entity.type
_entity.pdbx_description
1 polymer ?
#
loop_
_entity_poly.entity_id
_entity_poly.type
_entity_poly.pdbx_seq_one_letter_code
_entity_poly.pdbx_strand_id
1 'polypeptide(L)'
;MSSRVLRSKVNKGNKRKYDNYDVTNNPSTQKKNKKNEDDDSEDTITSTSSTTKRSVNRKSRKEQRQGRITKTFVIKQIDNFIKDISNQKRKASNENECIYNHEIELFEDLKKIFELTNEDNSSVFAFYRNFQDKRKESVKEIKRLCEENQRLRKKIDELNEEIMTLNDQYLSEVAENEKMRSRIEELAEE
;
A
#
# COMPACT_ATOMS: atom_id res chain seq x y z
N MET A 1 28.03 61.72 -1.86
CA MET A 1 27.97 60.39 -2.53
C MET A 1 27.91 59.30 -1.47
N SER A 2 26.97 58.34 -1.58
CA SER A 2 27.16 56.92 -1.18
C SER A 2 25.80 56.18 -1.20
N SER A 3 25.38 55.73 -2.38
CA SER A 3 24.13 54.95 -2.54
C SER A 3 24.32 53.50 -2.09
N ARG A 4 23.51 53.01 -1.15
CA ARG A 4 23.44 51.56 -0.85
C ARG A 4 22.33 50.91 -1.67
N VAL A 5 22.73 50.17 -2.71
CA VAL A 5 21.82 49.33 -3.50
C VAL A 5 21.61 48.00 -2.79
N LEU A 6 20.42 47.77 -2.23
CA LEU A 6 20.02 46.46 -1.74
C LEU A 6 19.55 45.59 -2.91
N ARG A 7 20.36 44.62 -3.33
CA ARG A 7 19.98 43.64 -4.36
C ARG A 7 19.02 42.59 -3.78
N SER A 8 17.74 42.69 -4.13
CA SER A 8 16.78 41.60 -3.96
C SER A 8 17.26 40.34 -4.70
N LYS A 9 17.22 39.18 -4.04
CA LYS A 9 17.44 37.88 -4.67
C LYS A 9 16.08 37.26 -5.00
N VAL A 10 15.72 37.30 -6.29
CA VAL A 10 14.54 36.62 -6.84
C VAL A 10 14.66 35.11 -6.60
N ASN A 11 13.76 34.55 -5.80
CA ASN A 11 13.70 33.12 -5.57
C ASN A 11 12.92 32.47 -6.72
N LYS A 12 13.61 31.74 -7.62
CA LYS A 12 12.99 31.16 -8.81
C LYS A 12 12.21 29.89 -8.45
N GLY A 13 10.90 29.92 -8.64
CA GLY A 13 10.00 28.80 -8.39
C GLY A 13 10.39 27.54 -9.20
N ASN A 14 10.40 26.40 -8.52
CA ASN A 14 10.88 25.14 -9.07
C ASN A 14 9.70 24.31 -9.62
N LYS A 15 9.20 24.64 -10.81
CA LYS A 15 8.13 23.87 -11.48
C LYS A 15 8.63 22.46 -11.84
N ARG A 16 8.26 21.46 -11.04
CA ARG A 16 8.36 20.04 -11.43
C ARG A 16 7.13 19.67 -12.25
N LYS A 17 7.34 19.29 -13.50
CA LYS A 17 6.35 18.57 -14.29
C LYS A 17 6.27 17.13 -13.76
N TYR A 18 5.07 16.62 -13.57
CA TYR A 18 4.84 15.19 -13.38
C TYR A 18 4.16 14.65 -14.64
N ASP A 19 4.82 13.69 -15.28
CA ASP A 19 4.29 13.01 -16.46
C ASP A 19 3.20 12.01 -16.05
N ASN A 20 2.12 11.95 -16.82
CA ASN A 20 1.05 10.96 -16.66
C ASN A 20 1.59 9.56 -16.95
N TYR A 21 1.35 8.61 -16.05
CA TYR A 21 1.50 7.18 -16.33
C TYR A 21 0.20 6.43 -16.04
N ASP A 22 -0.43 5.98 -17.13
CA ASP A 22 -1.51 4.99 -17.10
C ASP A 22 -1.02 3.69 -16.49
N VAL A 23 -1.65 3.25 -15.39
CA VAL A 23 -1.37 1.96 -14.77
C VAL A 23 -2.39 0.93 -15.24
N THR A 24 -2.19 0.41 -16.46
CA THR A 24 -2.90 -0.79 -16.93
C THR A 24 -2.23 -2.03 -16.34
N ASN A 25 -2.80 -2.54 -15.24
CA ASN A 25 -2.30 -3.75 -14.58
C ASN A 25 -2.66 -5.01 -15.37
N ASN A 26 -1.63 -5.79 -15.73
CA ASN A 26 -1.75 -7.05 -16.46
C ASN A 26 -1.66 -8.26 -15.50
N PRO A 27 -2.72 -9.06 -15.30
CA PRO A 27 -2.66 -10.27 -14.48
C PRO A 27 -2.23 -11.50 -15.32
N SER A 28 -0.94 -11.82 -15.27
CA SER A 28 -0.47 -13.14 -15.72
C SER A 28 -1.00 -14.23 -14.80
N THR A 29 -1.89 -15.10 -15.30
CA THR A 29 -1.82 -16.58 -15.23
C THR A 29 -3.14 -17.24 -15.64
N GLN A 30 -3.22 -17.79 -16.86
CA GLN A 30 -4.16 -18.88 -17.15
C GLN A 30 -3.52 -20.03 -17.94
N LYS A 31 -4.12 -21.21 -17.72
CA LYS A 31 -3.56 -22.55 -17.89
C LYS A 31 -3.38 -22.98 -19.35
N LYS A 32 -2.53 -24.00 -19.48
CA LYS A 32 -2.25 -24.83 -20.66
C LYS A 32 -3.48 -25.23 -21.51
N ASN A 33 -3.27 -25.16 -22.81
CA ASN A 33 -3.80 -26.03 -23.88
C ASN A 33 -3.86 -27.54 -23.51
N LYS A 34 -4.63 -28.44 -24.17
CA LYS A 34 -5.74 -28.34 -25.16
C LYS A 34 -6.17 -29.79 -25.54
N LYS A 35 -7.49 -30.05 -25.68
CA LYS A 35 -8.13 -31.21 -26.40
C LYS A 35 -7.84 -32.65 -25.87
N ASN A 36 -8.67 -33.68 -26.11
CA ASN A 36 -9.80 -33.92 -27.03
C ASN A 36 -10.83 -34.92 -26.40
N GLU A 37 -12.15 -34.85 -26.69
CA GLU A 37 -12.92 -35.71 -27.64
C GLU A 37 -12.84 -37.24 -27.32
N ASP A 38 -13.86 -38.11 -27.36
CA ASP A 38 -15.34 -38.11 -27.55
C ASP A 38 -15.86 -39.51 -27.08
N ASP A 39 -17.14 -39.85 -26.86
CA ASP A 39 -18.33 -39.18 -26.26
C ASP A 39 -19.41 -40.29 -25.94
N ASP A 40 -20.72 -39.96 -25.91
CA ASP A 40 -21.93 -40.82 -25.79
C ASP A 40 -22.31 -41.48 -24.44
N SER A 41 -23.60 -41.31 -24.09
CA SER A 41 -24.28 -41.89 -22.94
C SER A 41 -25.48 -42.72 -23.38
N GLU A 42 -25.64 -43.94 -22.87
CA GLU A 42 -26.96 -44.58 -22.69
C GLU A 42 -26.95 -45.62 -21.55
N ASP A 43 -28.18 -45.93 -21.13
CA ASP A 43 -28.67 -46.51 -19.89
C ASP A 43 -28.41 -48.01 -19.60
N THR A 44 -28.83 -48.40 -18.38
CA THR A 44 -29.57 -49.66 -18.07
C THR A 44 -28.85 -50.91 -17.45
N ILE A 45 -28.96 -50.96 -16.11
CA ILE A 45 -29.33 -52.10 -15.20
C ILE A 45 -28.47 -53.41 -15.11
N THR A 46 -28.21 -53.78 -13.83
CA THR A 46 -28.31 -55.12 -13.16
C THR A 46 -27.08 -55.90 -12.67
N SER A 47 -27.24 -56.41 -11.44
CA SER A 47 -26.75 -57.70 -10.89
C SER A 47 -25.34 -57.83 -10.28
N THR A 48 -25.33 -57.75 -8.95
CA THR A 48 -24.69 -58.70 -8.00
C THR A 48 -23.29 -59.26 -8.30
N SER A 49 -22.33 -58.91 -7.43
CA SER A 49 -21.29 -59.84 -6.97
C SER A 49 -20.76 -59.42 -5.60
N SER A 50 -20.80 -60.34 -4.64
CA SER A 50 -20.24 -60.16 -3.30
C SER A 50 -18.71 -60.19 -3.37
N THR A 51 -18.05 -59.19 -2.77
CA THR A 51 -16.59 -59.28 -2.52
C THR A 51 -16.21 -58.49 -1.28
N THR A 52 -15.76 -59.20 -0.25
CA THR A 52 -15.22 -58.63 0.99
C THR A 52 -13.94 -57.84 0.70
N LYS A 53 -14.06 -56.53 0.47
CA LYS A 53 -12.91 -55.64 0.22
C LYS A 53 -12.55 -54.87 1.48
N ARG A 54 -11.34 -55.17 1.98
CA ARG A 54 -10.61 -54.51 3.07
C ARG A 54 -11.07 -53.06 3.31
N SER A 55 -11.34 -52.73 4.57
CA SER A 55 -11.36 -51.36 5.06
C SER A 55 -9.98 -50.72 4.88
N VAL A 56 -9.74 -50.18 3.68
CA VAL A 56 -8.57 -49.32 3.45
C VAL A 56 -8.75 -48.12 4.35
N ASN A 57 -7.98 -48.09 5.44
CA ASN A 57 -7.93 -46.98 6.37
C ASN A 57 -7.34 -45.76 5.67
N ARG A 58 -8.17 -45.09 4.86
CA ARG A 58 -7.87 -43.85 4.14
C ARG A 58 -7.85 -42.71 5.16
N LYS A 59 -6.87 -42.73 6.06
CA LYS A 59 -6.36 -41.49 6.69
C LYS A 59 -6.17 -40.50 5.57
N SER A 60 -6.86 -39.38 5.69
CA SER A 60 -7.05 -38.51 4.54
C SER A 60 -5.70 -37.88 4.18
N ARG A 61 -5.44 -37.67 2.87
CA ARG A 61 -4.26 -36.89 2.43
C ARG A 61 -4.25 -35.43 2.97
N LYS A 62 -5.31 -35.00 3.67
CA LYS A 62 -5.38 -33.74 4.42
C LYS A 62 -4.66 -33.84 5.78
N GLU A 63 -4.77 -34.94 6.51
CA GLU A 63 -4.05 -35.15 7.78
C GLU A 63 -2.53 -35.23 7.56
N GLN A 64 -2.11 -35.85 6.45
CA GLN A 64 -0.68 -36.03 6.13
C GLN A 64 0.04 -34.75 5.68
N ARG A 65 -0.66 -33.60 5.61
CA ARG A 65 -0.12 -32.28 5.23
C ARG A 65 -0.09 -31.26 6.37
N GLN A 66 -0.44 -31.64 7.59
CA GLN A 66 0.03 -30.93 8.79
C GLN A 66 1.50 -31.25 9.04
N GLY A 67 2.36 -30.79 8.12
CA GLY A 67 3.78 -30.62 8.44
C GLY A 67 3.86 -29.72 9.66
N ARG A 68 4.55 -30.17 10.73
CA ARG A 68 4.63 -29.44 12.00
C ARG A 68 5.00 -27.98 11.71
N ILE A 69 4.10 -27.06 12.07
CA ILE A 69 4.41 -25.64 12.10
C ILE A 69 5.38 -25.48 13.26
N THR A 70 6.66 -25.33 12.95
CA THR A 70 7.73 -25.14 13.94
C THR A 70 8.02 -23.67 14.14
N LYS A 71 8.64 -23.32 15.27
CA LYS A 71 9.11 -21.96 15.56
C LYS A 71 9.96 -21.39 14.41
N THR A 72 10.93 -22.17 13.92
CA THR A 72 11.77 -21.82 12.76
C THR A 72 10.98 -21.57 11.48
N PHE A 73 9.93 -22.36 11.21
CA PHE A 73 9.07 -22.13 10.05
C PHE A 73 8.33 -20.79 10.17
N VAL A 74 7.77 -20.50 11.34
CA VAL A 74 7.04 -19.25 11.60
C VAL A 74 7.95 -18.02 11.49
N ILE A 75 9.13 -18.04 12.11
CA ILE A 75 10.13 -16.96 11.99
C ILE A 75 10.45 -16.69 10.51
N LYS A 76 10.71 -17.74 9.73
CA LYS A 76 10.98 -17.62 8.29
C LYS A 76 9.78 -17.06 7.49
N GLN A 77 8.54 -17.29 7.93
CA GLN A 77 7.37 -16.65 7.31
C GLN A 77 7.30 -15.14 7.63
N ILE A 78 7.72 -14.73 8.83
CA ILE A 78 7.82 -13.31 9.20
C ILE A 78 8.94 -12.63 8.38
N ASP A 79 10.15 -13.22 8.33
CA ASP A 79 11.28 -12.70 7.55
C ASP A 79 10.93 -12.47 6.08
N ASN A 80 10.25 -13.45 5.45
CA ASN A 80 9.79 -13.31 4.07
C ASN A 80 8.79 -12.15 3.92
N PHE A 81 7.89 -11.95 4.89
CA PHE A 81 6.91 -10.88 4.83
C PHE A 81 7.54 -9.49 5.04
N ILE A 82 8.47 -9.35 5.99
CA ILE A 82 9.28 -8.12 6.17
C ILE A 82 10.04 -7.78 4.89
N LYS A 83 10.62 -8.80 4.24
CA LYS A 83 11.29 -8.65 2.94
C LYS A 83 10.32 -8.20 1.85
N ASP A 84 9.10 -8.72 1.81
CA ASP A 84 8.06 -8.30 0.86
C ASP A 84 7.58 -6.86 1.10
N ILE A 85 7.42 -6.43 2.35
CA ILE A 85 7.14 -5.02 2.70
C ILE A 85 8.32 -4.14 2.27
N SER A 86 9.55 -4.55 2.55
CA SER A 86 10.78 -3.85 2.12
C SER A 86 10.92 -3.76 0.59
N ASN A 87 10.43 -4.77 -0.14
CA ASN A 87 10.39 -4.76 -1.60
C ASN A 87 9.32 -3.79 -2.14
N GLN A 88 8.19 -3.64 -1.45
CA GLN A 88 7.17 -2.64 -1.76
C GLN A 88 7.67 -1.23 -1.47
N LYS A 89 8.30 -1.00 -0.29
CA LYS A 89 8.95 0.26 0.10
C LYS A 89 9.86 0.79 -1.01
N ARG A 90 10.76 -0.06 -1.54
CA ARG A 90 11.72 0.30 -2.61
C ARG A 90 11.08 0.65 -3.95
N LYS A 91 9.79 0.38 -4.15
CA LYS A 91 9.02 0.69 -5.37
C LYS A 91 8.00 1.81 -5.15
N ALA A 92 7.75 2.19 -3.91
CA ALA A 92 6.80 3.22 -3.55
C ALA A 92 7.42 4.63 -3.67
N SER A 93 6.58 5.65 -3.67
CA SER A 93 7.03 7.02 -3.44
C SER A 93 7.63 7.15 -2.03
N ASN A 94 8.70 7.94 -1.88
CA ASN A 94 9.31 8.31 -0.59
C ASN A 94 8.26 8.91 0.38
N GLU A 95 7.19 9.44 -0.16
CA GLU A 95 6.04 10.00 0.55
C GLU A 95 5.28 8.99 1.41
N ASN A 96 5.37 7.69 1.07
CA ASN A 96 4.78 6.59 1.83
C ASN A 96 5.82 5.87 2.71
N GLU A 97 7.06 6.37 2.79
CA GLU A 97 8.17 5.66 3.44
C GLU A 97 7.89 5.34 4.92
N CYS A 98 7.25 6.27 5.63
CA CYS A 98 6.86 6.10 7.03
C CYS A 98 5.91 4.92 7.26
N ILE A 99 4.94 4.70 6.35
CA ILE A 99 3.98 3.60 6.42
C ILE A 99 4.71 2.27 6.36
N TYR A 100 5.60 2.11 5.38
CA TYR A 100 6.38 0.87 5.23
C TYR A 100 7.41 0.67 6.35
N ASN A 101 8.04 1.72 6.85
CA ASN A 101 8.98 1.64 7.97
C ASN A 101 8.29 1.16 9.26
N HIS A 102 7.12 1.73 9.58
CA HIS A 102 6.34 1.34 10.74
C HIS A 102 5.92 -0.13 10.70
N GLU A 103 5.47 -0.61 9.54
CA GLU A 103 5.09 -2.01 9.35
C GLU A 103 6.30 -2.97 9.41
N ILE A 104 7.46 -2.57 8.88
CA ILE A 104 8.70 -3.36 9.04
C ILE A 104 9.07 -3.49 10.52
N GLU A 105 9.05 -2.39 11.28
CA GLU A 105 9.37 -2.36 12.71
C GLU A 105 8.40 -3.23 13.52
N LEU A 106 7.09 -3.10 13.25
CA LEU A 106 6.03 -3.90 13.88
C LEU A 106 6.25 -5.41 13.72
N PHE A 107 6.66 -5.87 12.52
CA PHE A 107 6.89 -7.29 12.28
C PHE A 107 8.26 -7.79 12.77
N GLU A 108 9.30 -6.95 12.81
CA GLU A 108 10.56 -7.27 13.50
C GLU A 108 10.34 -7.43 15.01
N ASP A 109 9.56 -6.56 15.65
CA ASP A 109 9.25 -6.69 17.08
C ASP A 109 8.35 -7.90 17.37
N LEU A 110 7.36 -8.18 16.51
CA LEU A 110 6.54 -9.39 16.59
C LEU A 110 7.40 -10.67 16.50
N LYS A 111 8.45 -10.66 15.66
CA LYS A 111 9.43 -11.75 15.54
C LYS A 111 10.29 -11.87 16.81
N LYS A 112 10.87 -10.77 17.32
CA LYS A 112 11.67 -10.78 18.57
C LYS A 112 10.87 -11.35 19.74
N ILE A 113 9.62 -10.92 19.90
CA ILE A 113 8.71 -11.43 20.95
C ILE A 113 8.53 -12.95 20.80
N PHE A 114 8.32 -13.44 19.58
CA PHE A 114 8.14 -14.87 19.33
C PHE A 114 9.43 -15.69 19.52
N GLU A 115 10.59 -15.14 19.17
CA GLU A 115 11.90 -15.74 19.45
C GLU A 115 12.11 -15.98 20.96
N LEU A 116 11.51 -15.17 21.83
CA LEU A 116 11.53 -15.34 23.28
C LEU A 116 10.48 -16.34 23.84
N THR A 117 9.48 -16.75 23.06
CA THR A 117 8.45 -17.71 23.53
C THR A 117 8.94 -19.17 23.53
N ASN A 118 8.38 -19.99 24.42
CA ASN A 118 8.64 -21.43 24.50
C ASN A 118 8.23 -22.18 23.22
N GLU A 119 8.84 -23.34 22.96
CA GLU A 119 8.63 -24.12 21.73
C GLU A 119 7.45 -25.11 21.78
N ASP A 120 6.48 -24.91 22.68
CA ASP A 120 5.33 -25.82 22.76
C ASP A 120 4.48 -25.71 21.47
N ASN A 121 4.14 -26.86 20.88
CA ASN A 121 3.47 -26.89 19.58
C ASN A 121 2.11 -26.16 19.56
N SER A 122 1.49 -25.96 20.74
CA SER A 122 0.21 -25.25 20.88
C SER A 122 0.40 -23.74 20.73
N SER A 123 1.32 -23.13 21.49
CA SER A 123 1.65 -21.71 21.38
C SER A 123 2.16 -21.34 19.99
N VAL A 124 3.03 -22.17 19.41
CA VAL A 124 3.57 -21.98 18.05
C VAL A 124 2.44 -21.96 17.00
N PHE A 125 1.44 -22.83 17.11
CA PHE A 125 0.29 -22.85 16.21
C PHE A 125 -0.64 -21.64 16.42
N ALA A 126 -0.95 -21.31 17.67
CA ALA A 126 -1.78 -20.17 18.02
C ALA A 126 -1.15 -18.83 17.57
N PHE A 127 0.15 -18.67 17.79
CA PHE A 127 0.92 -17.54 17.32
C PHE A 127 0.91 -17.45 15.79
N TYR A 128 1.17 -18.57 15.09
CA TYR A 128 1.15 -18.57 13.62
C TYR A 128 -0.21 -18.16 13.04
N ARG A 129 -1.31 -18.56 13.69
CA ARG A 129 -2.66 -18.11 13.34
C ARG A 129 -2.81 -16.60 13.50
N ASN A 130 -2.42 -16.05 14.65
CA ASN A 130 -2.44 -14.61 14.92
C ASN A 130 -1.58 -13.83 13.90
N PHE A 131 -0.36 -14.29 13.63
CA PHE A 131 0.51 -13.73 12.59
C PHE A 131 -0.15 -13.71 11.20
N GLN A 132 -0.81 -14.79 10.76
CA GLN A 132 -1.49 -14.82 9.46
C GLN A 132 -2.68 -13.85 9.37
N ASP A 133 -3.33 -13.56 10.49
CA ASP A 133 -4.45 -12.64 10.52
C ASP A 133 -3.95 -11.17 10.59
N LYS A 134 -2.95 -10.86 11.45
CA LYS A 134 -2.20 -9.58 11.45
C LYS A 134 -1.57 -9.24 10.10
N ARG A 135 -0.98 -10.22 9.42
CA ARG A 135 -0.39 -10.07 8.07
C ARG A 135 -1.43 -9.60 7.04
N LYS A 136 -2.67 -10.10 7.10
CA LYS A 136 -3.75 -9.68 6.18
C LYS A 136 -4.24 -8.27 6.51
N GLU A 137 -4.28 -7.93 7.79
CA GLU A 137 -4.64 -6.61 8.29
C GLU A 137 -3.62 -5.56 7.84
N SER A 138 -2.33 -5.77 8.13
CA SER A 138 -1.19 -4.98 7.64
C SER A 138 -1.25 -4.70 6.14
N VAL A 139 -1.46 -5.71 5.28
CA VAL A 139 -1.57 -5.51 3.83
C VAL A 139 -2.76 -4.62 3.44
N LYS A 140 -3.89 -4.69 4.15
CA LYS A 140 -5.03 -3.79 3.93
C LYS A 140 -4.73 -2.38 4.42
N GLU A 141 -4.08 -2.25 5.57
CA GLU A 141 -3.81 -0.97 6.21
C GLU A 141 -2.75 -0.16 5.46
N ILE A 142 -1.66 -0.81 5.01
CA ILE A 142 -0.69 -0.22 4.06
C ILE A 142 -1.41 0.35 2.84
N LYS A 143 -2.33 -0.44 2.24
CA LYS A 143 -3.10 0.03 1.07
C LYS A 143 -3.97 1.24 1.42
N ARG A 144 -4.74 1.17 2.51
CA ARG A 144 -5.63 2.24 2.98
C ARG A 144 -4.87 3.54 3.24
N LEU A 145 -3.74 3.46 3.94
CA LEU A 145 -2.89 4.60 4.28
C LEU A 145 -2.22 5.21 3.05
N CYS A 146 -1.77 4.39 2.08
CA CYS A 146 -1.23 4.90 0.82
C CYS A 146 -2.29 5.63 -0.02
N GLU A 147 -3.53 5.11 -0.09
CA GLU A 147 -4.66 5.76 -0.77
C GLU A 147 -5.05 7.07 -0.07
N GLU A 148 -5.05 7.09 1.27
CA GLU A 148 -5.34 8.28 2.07
C GLU A 148 -4.24 9.36 1.92
N ASN A 149 -2.96 9.00 1.95
CA ASN A 149 -1.83 9.90 1.73
C ASN A 149 -1.89 10.53 0.33
N GLN A 150 -2.23 9.74 -0.71
CA GLN A 150 -2.46 10.26 -2.06
C GLN A 150 -3.65 11.24 -2.12
N ARG A 151 -4.75 10.96 -1.41
CA ARG A 151 -5.91 11.88 -1.34
C ARG A 151 -5.54 13.19 -0.64
N LEU A 152 -4.81 13.13 0.47
CA LEU A 152 -4.37 14.30 1.22
C LEU A 152 -3.41 15.17 0.41
N ARG A 153 -2.50 14.59 -0.38
CA ARG A 153 -1.60 15.32 -1.29
C ARG A 153 -2.36 16.13 -2.31
N LYS A 154 -3.31 15.51 -3.02
CA LYS A 154 -4.20 16.22 -3.95
C LYS A 154 -4.91 17.39 -3.26
N LYS A 155 -5.37 17.21 -2.01
CA LYS A 155 -6.02 18.30 -1.28
C LYS A 155 -5.07 19.43 -0.88
N ILE A 156 -3.81 19.11 -0.56
CA ILE A 156 -2.77 20.12 -0.33
C ILE A 156 -2.50 20.91 -1.62
N ASP A 157 -2.40 20.23 -2.77
CA ASP A 157 -2.19 20.88 -4.06
C ASP A 157 -3.36 21.81 -4.43
N GLU A 158 -4.62 21.35 -4.28
CA GLU A 158 -5.83 22.17 -4.45
C GLU A 158 -5.80 23.45 -3.57
N LEU A 159 -5.45 23.31 -2.28
CA LEU A 159 -5.40 24.43 -1.35
C LEU A 159 -4.25 25.41 -1.65
N ASN A 160 -3.12 24.93 -2.18
CA ASN A 160 -2.02 25.80 -2.59
C ASN A 160 -2.41 26.68 -3.79
N GLU A 161 -3.14 26.14 -4.77
CA GLU A 161 -3.66 26.91 -5.92
C GLU A 161 -4.73 27.93 -5.48
N GLU A 162 -5.59 27.59 -4.52
CA GLU A 162 -6.55 28.51 -3.90
C GLU A 162 -5.82 29.66 -3.18
N ILE A 163 -4.77 29.36 -2.40
CA ILE A 163 -3.94 30.36 -1.72
C ILE A 163 -3.24 31.29 -2.72
N MET A 164 -2.69 30.77 -3.83
CA MET A 164 -2.10 31.63 -4.87
C MET A 164 -3.14 32.56 -5.49
N THR A 165 -4.33 32.05 -5.80
CA THR A 165 -5.42 32.83 -6.39
C THR A 165 -5.87 33.97 -5.46
N LEU A 166 -6.06 33.67 -4.17
CA LEU A 166 -6.42 34.68 -3.15
C LEU A 166 -5.31 35.72 -2.93
N ASN A 167 -4.04 35.30 -2.99
CA ASN A 167 -2.91 36.20 -2.86
C ASN A 167 -2.81 37.16 -4.06
N ASP A 168 -3.05 36.69 -5.28
CA ASP A 168 -3.07 37.55 -6.48
C ASP A 168 -4.24 38.54 -6.44
N GLN A 169 -5.42 38.13 -5.96
CA GLN A 169 -6.57 39.01 -5.72
C GLN A 169 -6.22 40.10 -4.69
N TYR A 170 -5.65 39.72 -3.55
CA TYR A 170 -5.21 40.65 -2.50
C TYR A 170 -4.21 41.68 -3.02
N LEU A 171 -3.21 41.26 -3.82
CA LEU A 171 -2.24 42.18 -4.43
C LEU A 171 -2.90 43.17 -5.41
N SER A 172 -3.92 42.74 -6.16
CA SER A 172 -4.71 43.62 -7.02
C SER A 172 -5.49 44.66 -6.21
N GLU A 173 -6.18 44.23 -5.15
CA GLU A 173 -6.92 45.14 -4.25
C GLU A 173 -6.01 46.14 -3.54
N VAL A 174 -4.80 45.73 -3.12
CA VAL A 174 -3.80 46.64 -2.53
C VAL A 174 -3.38 47.71 -3.53
N ALA A 175 -3.09 47.34 -4.78
CA ALA A 175 -2.70 48.28 -5.83
C ALA A 175 -3.84 49.26 -6.21
N GLU A 176 -5.09 48.80 -6.24
CA GLU A 176 -6.26 49.66 -6.45
C GLU A 176 -6.47 50.63 -5.28
N ASN A 177 -6.31 50.16 -4.05
CA ASN A 177 -6.38 51.02 -2.85
C ASN A 177 -5.27 52.08 -2.80
N GLU A 178 -4.03 51.73 -3.20
CA GLU A 178 -2.93 52.69 -3.30
C GLU A 178 -3.23 53.76 -4.36
N LYS A 179 -3.71 53.35 -5.55
CA LYS A 179 -4.16 54.27 -6.61
C LYS A 179 -5.29 55.19 -6.16
N MET A 180 -6.25 54.69 -5.39
CA MET A 180 -7.33 55.52 -4.83
C MET A 180 -6.81 56.52 -3.79
N ARG A 181 -5.84 56.12 -2.94
CA ARG A 181 -5.20 57.03 -1.98
C ARG A 181 -4.49 58.19 -2.68
N SER A 182 -3.65 57.91 -3.68
CA SER A 182 -2.96 58.96 -4.44
C SER A 182 -3.93 59.93 -5.12
N ARG A 183 -5.07 59.43 -5.63
CA ARG A 183 -6.11 60.29 -6.24
C ARG A 183 -6.83 61.17 -5.21
N ILE A 184 -7.02 60.67 -3.98
CA ILE A 184 -7.61 61.47 -2.89
C ILE A 184 -6.63 62.55 -2.43
N GLU A 185 -5.33 62.25 -2.41
CA GLU A 185 -4.26 63.20 -2.09
C GLU A 185 -4.16 64.30 -3.15
N GLU A 186 -4.13 63.95 -4.44
CA GLU A 186 -4.18 64.90 -5.58
C GLU A 186 -5.40 65.84 -5.49
N LEU A 187 -6.60 65.30 -5.26
CA LEU A 187 -7.84 66.09 -5.10
C LEU A 187 -7.92 66.92 -3.81
N ALA A 188 -7.00 66.73 -2.85
CA ALA A 188 -6.92 67.50 -1.62
C ALA A 188 -5.88 68.63 -1.69
N GLU A 189 -5.08 68.67 -2.76
CA GLU A 189 -4.10 69.74 -3.04
C GLU A 189 -4.63 70.78 -4.05
N GLU A 190 -5.78 70.54 -4.69
CA GLU A 190 -6.54 71.47 -5.57
C GLU A 190 -7.46 72.45 -4.80
#